data_AF-A0A6L6WMD6-F1
#
_entry.id   AF-A0A6L6WMD6-F1
#
_cell.length_a   1.000
_cell.length_b   1.000
_cell.length_c   1.000
_cell.angle_alpha   90.00
_cell.angle_beta   90.00
_cell.angle_gamma   90.00
#
_symmetry.space_group_name_H-M   'P 1'
#
loop_
_entity.id
_entity.type
_entity.pdbx_description
1 polymer ?
#
loop_
_entity_poly.entity_id
_entity_poly.type
_entity_poly.pdbx_seq_one_letter_code
_entity_poly.pdbx_strand_id
1 'polypeptide(L)'
;MITRILPAVGDPDAARALTGLAAQLPDAEPAAPVPDSTALLDTLARLAAESLDELPEVVLVHERIAPVPALDLIRDLVLRFPAVGVVLVTADTSPALLTAAMDSGARGIVTFPLGYDALAERVQAASAWSAGMRRHLGSTAVELYGGGPGGAAGGSGQVVAVTGAKGGVGTTLAAVQLALAAQASGRSTVLLDLDLQSGDVASYLDVQFRRSVADLAAISDISPRVVQDAVYAHESGVGLLLAPADGERGEEITDRVARQTVNALRGRYDVVVVDCGTYVTSATATAIEMADQAVLLLTPDVVAVRAAKRMVRLWDRLQIRKAEETVTVLNRGARGSEIQPSLVARITGTRAARTSVPDVPKELQAVVDAGRLQDLDSKSVVKQALWGLAGEIGLVEAPSVPGGGATGHGRKGGRGTRRLGKSDRGAVTLEFAGMFPLVLTVIGLLWQCALYGYTYSLAGNAADEAARAATAAAAVQGDDAGACAAAGKEHLPGAWQGAAISCVTEGDVMKATVKVDVPLFFPGIETGWSVRAEAGAADETQDSP
;
A
#
# COMPACT_ATOMS: atom_id res chain seq x y z
N MET A 1 25.83 -20.16 -7.58
CA MET A 1 24.89 -21.24 -7.18
C MET A 1 25.55 -22.52 -7.63
N ILE A 2 25.79 -23.46 -6.71
CA ILE A 2 26.48 -24.71 -7.05
C ILE A 2 25.52 -25.56 -7.89
N THR A 3 25.98 -26.07 -9.04
CA THR A 3 25.23 -26.93 -9.95
C THR A 3 25.63 -28.38 -9.68
N ARG A 4 24.75 -29.17 -9.06
CA ARG A 4 24.97 -30.60 -8.89
C ARG A 4 24.61 -31.33 -10.17
N ILE A 5 25.56 -32.13 -10.64
CA ILE A 5 25.46 -32.82 -11.92
C ILE A 5 25.50 -34.32 -11.64
N LEU A 6 24.49 -35.05 -12.10
CA LEU A 6 24.45 -36.52 -11.98
C LEU A 6 24.61 -37.15 -13.37
N PRO A 7 25.77 -37.74 -13.69
CA PRO A 7 25.93 -38.48 -14.93
C PRO A 7 25.25 -39.85 -14.84
N ALA A 8 24.46 -40.20 -15.84
CA ALA A 8 23.84 -41.51 -16.01
C ALA A 8 24.39 -42.17 -17.28
N VAL A 9 25.32 -43.10 -17.08
CA VAL A 9 26.21 -43.59 -18.15
C VAL A 9 26.57 -45.04 -17.90
N GLY A 10 26.15 -45.94 -18.79
CA GLY A 10 26.53 -47.36 -18.71
C GLY A 10 27.89 -47.70 -19.32
N ASP A 11 28.48 -46.78 -20.09
CA ASP A 11 29.81 -46.95 -20.68
C ASP A 11 30.92 -46.38 -19.78
N PRO A 12 31.89 -47.19 -19.30
CA PRO A 12 32.94 -46.74 -18.38
C PRO A 12 33.86 -45.66 -18.95
N ASP A 13 34.11 -45.65 -20.27
CA ASP A 13 34.95 -44.65 -20.93
C ASP A 13 34.21 -43.30 -21.01
N ALA A 14 32.97 -43.29 -21.46
CA ALA A 14 32.13 -42.10 -21.43
C ALA A 14 31.89 -41.57 -20.01
N ALA A 15 31.74 -42.44 -19.01
CA ALA A 15 31.59 -42.04 -17.61
C ALA A 15 32.84 -41.28 -17.10
N ARG A 16 34.05 -41.81 -17.39
CA ARG A 16 35.31 -41.13 -17.04
C ARG A 16 35.43 -39.76 -17.73
N ALA A 17 35.08 -39.67 -19.01
CA ALA A 17 35.12 -38.42 -19.76
C ALA A 17 34.12 -37.37 -19.21
N LEU A 18 32.88 -37.79 -18.93
CA LEU A 18 31.83 -36.93 -18.39
C LEU A 18 32.18 -36.41 -17.00
N THR A 19 32.60 -37.28 -16.08
CA THR A 19 32.99 -36.86 -14.73
C THR A 19 34.23 -35.95 -14.76
N GLY A 20 35.22 -36.28 -15.58
CA GLY A 20 36.46 -35.51 -15.70
C GLY A 20 36.25 -34.09 -16.25
N LEU A 21 35.36 -33.92 -17.24
CA LEU A 21 35.03 -32.60 -17.79
C LEU A 21 34.05 -31.83 -16.91
N ALA A 22 33.05 -32.51 -16.32
CA ALA A 22 32.10 -31.87 -15.41
C ALA A 22 32.80 -31.29 -14.16
N ALA A 23 33.85 -31.96 -13.65
CA ALA A 23 34.65 -31.47 -12.53
C ALA A 23 35.49 -30.22 -12.84
N GLN A 24 35.66 -29.89 -14.12
CA GLN A 24 36.36 -28.67 -14.56
C GLN A 24 35.41 -27.48 -14.72
N LEU A 25 34.09 -27.69 -14.69
CA LEU A 25 33.12 -26.62 -14.85
C LEU A 25 33.10 -25.71 -13.61
N PRO A 26 32.97 -24.39 -13.79
CA PRO A 26 32.86 -23.46 -12.66
C PRO A 26 31.56 -23.70 -11.90
N ASP A 27 31.64 -23.62 -10.57
CA ASP A 27 30.50 -23.80 -9.67
C ASP A 27 29.74 -25.12 -9.88
N ALA A 28 30.40 -26.18 -10.34
CA ALA A 28 29.80 -27.50 -10.53
C ALA A 28 30.25 -28.51 -9.47
N GLU A 29 29.32 -29.35 -9.03
CA GLU A 29 29.57 -30.46 -8.12
C GLU A 29 29.09 -31.77 -8.78
N PRO A 30 29.96 -32.45 -9.54
CA PRO A 30 29.61 -33.71 -10.17
C PRO A 30 29.51 -34.84 -9.13
N ALA A 31 28.37 -35.51 -9.11
CA ALA A 31 28.15 -36.72 -8.35
C ALA A 31 28.79 -37.94 -9.03
N ALA A 32 28.90 -39.05 -8.28
CA ALA A 32 29.35 -40.32 -8.84
C ALA A 32 28.41 -40.77 -9.97
N PRO A 33 28.95 -41.21 -11.13
CA PRO A 33 28.13 -41.63 -12.26
C PRO A 33 27.32 -42.88 -11.91
N VAL A 34 26.07 -42.89 -12.35
CA VAL A 34 25.13 -44.00 -12.18
C VAL A 34 25.19 -44.91 -13.40
N PRO A 35 25.34 -46.24 -13.23
CA PRO A 35 25.68 -47.14 -14.34
C PRO A 35 24.50 -47.51 -15.25
N ASP A 36 23.26 -47.34 -14.79
CA ASP A 36 22.08 -47.80 -15.53
C ASP A 36 20.83 -46.93 -15.22
N SER A 37 19.78 -47.10 -16.04
CA SER A 37 18.56 -46.31 -15.96
C SER A 37 17.76 -46.61 -14.69
N THR A 38 17.83 -47.83 -14.17
CA THR A 38 17.10 -48.25 -12.97
C THR A 38 17.69 -47.58 -11.73
N ALA A 39 19.01 -47.68 -11.56
CA ALA A 39 19.73 -47.02 -10.49
C ALA A 39 19.57 -45.49 -10.51
N LEU A 40 19.42 -44.89 -11.70
CA LEU A 40 19.16 -43.46 -11.83
C LEU A 40 17.79 -43.09 -11.24
N LEU A 41 16.75 -43.80 -11.67
CA LEU A 41 15.38 -43.56 -11.19
C LEU A 41 15.27 -43.79 -9.69
N ASP A 42 15.88 -44.85 -9.16
CA ASP A 42 15.89 -45.15 -7.73
C ASP A 42 16.63 -44.07 -6.92
N THR A 43 17.76 -43.59 -7.44
CA THR A 43 18.53 -42.52 -6.79
C THR A 43 17.73 -41.22 -6.73
N LEU A 44 17.10 -40.82 -7.84
CA LEU A 44 16.28 -39.60 -7.89
C LEU A 44 15.01 -39.74 -7.05
N ALA A 45 14.37 -40.91 -7.05
CA ALA A 45 13.21 -41.18 -6.20
C ALA A 45 13.55 -41.07 -4.72
N ARG A 46 14.70 -41.60 -4.29
CA ARG A 46 15.18 -41.47 -2.91
C ARG A 46 15.43 -40.01 -2.53
N LEU A 47 16.15 -39.26 -3.37
CA LEU A 47 16.44 -37.84 -3.12
C LEU A 47 15.16 -37.00 -3.09
N ALA A 48 14.23 -37.23 -4.02
CA ALA A 48 12.94 -36.54 -4.05
C ALA A 48 12.08 -36.83 -2.80
N ALA A 49 12.18 -38.02 -2.23
CA ALA A 49 11.47 -38.39 -1.00
C ALA A 49 12.02 -37.66 0.24
N GLU A 50 13.30 -37.28 0.24
CA GLU A 50 13.93 -36.51 1.32
C GLU A 50 13.58 -35.02 1.20
N SER A 51 13.84 -34.41 0.03
CA SER A 51 13.43 -33.04 -0.29
C SER A 51 13.62 -32.76 -1.78
N LEU A 52 12.80 -31.86 -2.35
CA LEU A 52 13.03 -31.33 -3.69
C LEU A 52 14.38 -30.61 -3.81
N ASP A 53 14.93 -30.09 -2.72
CA ASP A 53 16.23 -29.44 -2.70
C ASP A 53 17.39 -30.43 -2.79
N GLU A 54 17.18 -31.72 -2.54
CA GLU A 54 18.23 -32.76 -2.61
C GLU A 54 18.42 -33.32 -4.04
N LEU A 55 17.46 -33.08 -4.95
CA LEU A 55 17.58 -33.49 -6.35
C LEU A 55 18.74 -32.76 -7.05
N PRO A 56 19.46 -33.37 -8.00
CA PRO A 56 20.48 -32.68 -8.78
C PRO A 56 19.88 -31.65 -9.75
N GLU A 57 20.56 -30.53 -9.99
CA GLU A 57 20.12 -29.53 -10.96
C GLU A 57 20.14 -30.08 -12.38
N VAL A 58 21.13 -30.91 -12.71
CA VAL A 58 21.30 -31.46 -14.07
C VAL A 58 21.58 -32.96 -14.03
N VAL A 59 20.90 -33.71 -14.90
CA VAL A 59 21.21 -35.12 -15.19
C VAL A 59 21.74 -35.22 -16.61
N LEU A 60 22.91 -35.84 -16.78
CA LEU A 60 23.50 -36.12 -18.09
C LEU A 60 23.19 -37.56 -18.47
N VAL A 61 22.33 -37.78 -19.46
CA VAL A 61 21.92 -39.14 -19.90
C VAL A 61 22.72 -39.53 -21.13
N HIS A 62 23.49 -40.60 -21.07
CA HIS A 62 24.20 -41.12 -22.24
C HIS A 62 23.30 -41.99 -23.12
N GLU A 63 23.42 -41.89 -24.44
CA GLU A 63 22.56 -42.59 -25.41
C GLU A 63 22.53 -44.11 -25.25
N ARG A 64 23.63 -44.69 -24.75
CA ARG A 64 23.80 -46.14 -24.54
C ARG A 64 23.34 -46.62 -23.16
N ILE A 65 22.67 -45.78 -22.38
CA ILE A 65 22.11 -46.21 -21.09
C ILE A 65 21.05 -47.31 -21.31
N ALA A 66 20.99 -48.24 -20.36
CA ALA A 66 20.12 -49.41 -20.37
C ALA A 66 19.62 -49.67 -18.94
N PRO A 67 18.60 -50.51 -18.69
CA PRO A 67 17.77 -51.22 -19.67
C PRO A 67 16.76 -50.35 -20.43
N VAL A 68 16.40 -49.17 -19.90
CA VAL A 68 15.45 -48.27 -20.57
C VAL A 68 16.19 -47.44 -21.63
N PRO A 69 15.72 -47.38 -22.89
CA PRO A 69 16.32 -46.53 -23.92
C PRO A 69 16.37 -45.05 -23.48
N ALA A 70 17.44 -44.35 -23.86
CA ALA A 70 17.70 -42.98 -23.38
C ALA A 70 16.53 -42.01 -23.59
N LEU A 71 15.86 -42.04 -24.75
CA LEU A 71 14.73 -41.14 -25.05
C LEU A 71 13.49 -41.43 -24.20
N ASP A 72 13.21 -42.70 -23.91
CA ASP A 72 12.10 -43.11 -23.04
C ASP A 72 12.42 -42.77 -21.59
N LEU A 73 13.67 -42.96 -21.18
CA LEU A 73 14.16 -42.56 -19.87
C LEU A 73 14.05 -41.05 -19.66
N ILE A 74 14.46 -40.24 -20.64
CA ILE A 74 14.33 -38.77 -20.57
C ILE A 74 12.85 -38.38 -20.36
N ARG A 75 11.93 -39.01 -21.11
CA ARG A 75 10.49 -38.76 -20.95
C ARG A 75 10.01 -39.12 -19.55
N ASP A 76 10.42 -40.26 -19.01
CA ASP A 76 10.05 -40.70 -17.67
C ASP A 76 10.63 -39.76 -16.58
N LEU A 77 11.88 -39.33 -16.75
CA LEU A 77 12.53 -38.37 -15.85
C LEU A 77 11.82 -37.02 -15.82
N VAL A 78 11.46 -36.48 -16.98
CA VAL A 78 10.77 -35.17 -17.07
C VAL A 78 9.38 -35.23 -16.45
N LEU A 79 8.68 -36.37 -16.56
CA LEU A 79 7.36 -36.57 -15.95
C LEU A 79 7.44 -36.76 -14.43
N ARG A 80 8.41 -37.53 -13.93
CA ARG A 80 8.53 -37.84 -12.49
C ARG A 80 9.30 -36.81 -11.69
N PHE A 81 10.29 -36.17 -12.30
CA PHE A 81 11.21 -35.23 -11.66
C PHE A 81 11.32 -33.93 -12.46
N PRO A 82 10.21 -33.15 -12.59
CA PRO A 82 10.19 -31.95 -13.41
C PRO A 82 11.18 -30.87 -12.92
N ALA A 83 11.66 -30.93 -11.68
CA ALA A 83 12.68 -30.03 -11.12
C ALA A 83 14.12 -30.31 -11.59
N VAL A 84 14.34 -31.32 -12.45
CA VAL A 84 15.66 -31.78 -12.90
C VAL A 84 15.83 -31.55 -14.41
N GLY A 85 16.90 -30.85 -14.78
CA GLY A 85 17.22 -30.52 -16.16
C GLY A 85 17.96 -31.68 -16.80
N VAL A 86 17.38 -32.27 -17.86
CA VAL A 86 17.97 -33.46 -18.49
C VAL A 86 18.71 -33.07 -19.77
N VAL A 87 19.97 -33.49 -19.91
CA VAL A 87 20.78 -33.26 -21.11
C VAL A 87 21.19 -34.60 -21.71
N LEU A 88 20.92 -34.80 -23.00
CA LEU A 88 21.31 -36.01 -23.72
C LEU A 88 22.78 -35.90 -24.18
N VAL A 89 23.55 -36.97 -23.97
CA VAL A 89 24.91 -37.13 -24.48
C VAL A 89 24.89 -38.24 -25.54
N THR A 90 25.21 -37.90 -26.79
CA THR A 90 25.09 -38.81 -27.93
C THR A 90 26.18 -38.57 -28.97
N ALA A 91 26.64 -39.61 -29.66
CA ALA A 91 27.49 -39.48 -30.84
C ALA A 91 26.68 -39.19 -32.12
N ASP A 92 25.36 -39.38 -32.12
CA ASP A 92 24.49 -39.12 -33.27
C ASP A 92 24.03 -37.66 -33.31
N THR A 93 24.39 -36.96 -34.39
CA THR A 93 24.01 -35.57 -34.64
C THR A 93 22.88 -35.44 -35.66
N SER A 94 22.14 -36.52 -35.92
CA SER A 94 21.06 -36.52 -36.89
C SER A 94 19.94 -35.55 -36.47
N PRO A 95 19.36 -34.77 -37.40
CA PRO A 95 18.22 -33.90 -37.09
C PRO A 95 17.04 -34.66 -36.49
N ALA A 96 16.86 -35.93 -36.86
CA ALA A 96 15.81 -36.79 -36.32
C ALA A 96 16.00 -37.05 -34.82
N LEU A 97 17.22 -37.38 -34.38
CA LEU A 97 17.51 -37.58 -32.96
C LEU A 97 17.40 -36.28 -32.16
N LEU A 98 17.86 -35.16 -32.73
CA LEU A 98 17.74 -33.85 -32.09
C LEU A 98 16.29 -33.50 -31.80
N THR A 99 15.41 -33.66 -32.80
CA THR A 99 13.96 -33.44 -32.63
C THR A 99 13.36 -34.41 -31.62
N ALA A 100 13.67 -35.70 -31.73
CA ALA A 100 13.12 -36.72 -30.82
C ALA A 100 13.55 -36.51 -29.36
N ALA A 101 14.79 -36.06 -29.12
CA ALA A 101 15.29 -35.74 -27.79
C ALA A 101 14.57 -34.52 -27.18
N MET A 102 14.34 -33.47 -27.98
CA MET A 102 13.58 -32.30 -27.56
C MET A 102 12.10 -32.65 -27.28
N ASP A 103 11.48 -33.47 -28.14
CA ASP A 103 10.09 -33.94 -27.97
C ASP A 103 9.93 -34.81 -26.72
N SER A 104 10.96 -35.58 -26.34
CA SER A 104 10.99 -36.32 -25.08
C SER A 104 11.27 -35.44 -23.85
N GLY A 105 11.60 -34.16 -24.04
CA GLY A 105 11.75 -33.18 -22.96
C GLY A 105 13.20 -32.89 -22.54
N ALA A 106 14.20 -33.33 -23.30
CA ALA A 106 15.58 -32.94 -23.06
C ALA A 106 15.75 -31.42 -23.17
N ARG A 107 16.55 -30.84 -22.28
CA ARG A 107 16.84 -29.39 -22.22
C ARG A 107 18.10 -29.01 -22.98
N GLY A 108 18.89 -30.00 -23.36
CA GLY A 108 20.09 -29.81 -24.14
C GLY A 108 20.60 -31.13 -24.69
N ILE A 109 21.47 -31.03 -25.68
CA ILE A 109 22.15 -32.17 -26.30
C ILE A 109 23.62 -31.80 -26.42
N VAL A 110 24.49 -32.72 -26.02
CA VAL A 110 25.95 -32.60 -26.13
C VAL A 110 26.47 -33.78 -26.93
N THR A 111 27.35 -33.50 -27.88
CA THR A 111 27.96 -34.53 -28.72
C THR A 111 29.04 -35.28 -27.97
N PHE A 112 29.15 -36.58 -28.21
CA PHE A 112 30.29 -37.40 -27.78
C PHE A 112 31.19 -37.71 -28.99
N PRO A 113 32.50 -37.42 -28.96
CA PRO A 113 33.31 -36.98 -27.81
C PRO A 113 33.00 -35.54 -27.38
N LEU A 114 33.13 -35.30 -26.07
CA LEU A 114 32.70 -34.07 -25.40
C LEU A 114 33.66 -32.90 -25.65
N GLY A 115 33.11 -31.73 -25.97
CA GLY A 115 33.81 -30.45 -25.90
C GLY A 115 33.49 -29.73 -24.60
N TYR A 116 34.48 -29.09 -23.98
CA TYR A 116 34.30 -28.33 -22.73
C TYR A 116 33.24 -27.24 -22.87
N ASP A 117 33.37 -26.38 -23.88
CA ASP A 117 32.46 -25.23 -24.07
C ASP A 117 31.01 -25.68 -24.32
N ALA A 118 30.84 -26.71 -25.15
CA ALA A 118 29.52 -27.27 -25.45
C ALA A 118 28.87 -27.90 -24.20
N LEU A 119 29.64 -28.60 -23.37
CA LEU A 119 29.13 -29.16 -22.12
C LEU A 119 28.78 -28.04 -21.13
N ALA A 120 29.65 -27.04 -20.97
CA ALA A 120 29.46 -25.92 -20.07
C ALA A 120 28.17 -25.15 -20.39
N GLU A 121 27.98 -24.79 -21.67
CA GLU A 121 26.79 -24.06 -22.13
C GLU A 121 25.50 -24.85 -21.86
N ARG A 122 25.49 -26.15 -22.15
CA ARG A 122 24.30 -26.99 -21.97
C ARG A 122 23.98 -27.27 -20.51
N VAL A 123 24.99 -27.49 -19.68
CA VAL A 123 24.82 -27.65 -18.23
C VAL A 123 24.31 -26.36 -17.61
N GLN A 124 24.85 -25.20 -17.99
CA GLN A 124 24.39 -23.90 -17.45
C GLN A 124 22.95 -23.58 -17.87
N ALA A 125 22.58 -23.85 -19.14
CA ALA A 125 21.21 -23.67 -19.60
C ALA A 125 20.24 -24.60 -18.88
N ALA A 126 20.61 -25.86 -18.68
CA ALA A 126 19.80 -26.84 -17.96
C ALA A 126 19.67 -26.48 -16.46
N SER A 127 20.74 -26.03 -15.80
CA SER A 127 20.72 -25.67 -14.39
C SER A 127 19.88 -24.41 -14.12
N ALA A 128 19.97 -23.41 -15.00
CA ALA A 128 19.14 -22.22 -14.93
C ALA A 128 17.64 -22.56 -15.07
N TRP A 129 17.30 -23.50 -15.95
CA TRP A 129 15.94 -24.02 -16.09
C TRP A 129 15.48 -24.74 -14.82
N SER A 130 16.29 -25.64 -14.26
CA SER A 130 15.97 -26.38 -13.03
C SER A 130 15.77 -25.46 -11.83
N ALA A 131 16.63 -24.46 -11.67
CA ALA A 131 16.48 -23.45 -10.63
C ALA A 131 15.18 -22.65 -10.79
N GLY A 132 14.79 -22.34 -12.04
CA GLY A 132 13.49 -21.74 -12.34
C GLY A 132 12.31 -22.64 -11.99
N MET A 133 12.38 -23.91 -12.39
CA MET A 133 11.32 -24.88 -12.16
C MET A 133 11.14 -25.22 -10.68
N ARG A 134 12.23 -25.27 -9.89
CA ARG A 134 12.15 -25.49 -8.44
C ARG A 134 11.50 -24.35 -7.69
N ARG A 135 11.71 -23.10 -8.11
CA ARG A 135 10.95 -21.97 -7.56
C ARG A 135 9.46 -22.12 -7.83
N HIS A 136 9.09 -22.68 -8.98
CA HIS A 136 7.70 -22.91 -9.36
C HIS A 136 7.08 -24.11 -8.63
N LEU A 137 7.78 -25.24 -8.55
CA LEU A 137 7.34 -26.46 -7.87
C LEU A 137 7.38 -26.35 -6.35
N GLY A 138 8.34 -25.60 -5.80
CA GLY A 138 8.41 -25.28 -4.37
C GLY A 138 7.18 -24.48 -3.90
N SER A 139 6.57 -23.68 -4.78
CA SER A 139 5.30 -22.99 -4.48
C SER A 139 4.08 -23.92 -4.47
N THR A 140 4.13 -25.06 -5.18
CA THR A 140 3.04 -26.06 -5.23
C THR A 140 3.22 -27.22 -4.24
N ALA A 141 4.45 -27.55 -3.84
CA ALA A 141 4.73 -28.56 -2.82
C ALA A 141 4.21 -28.17 -1.42
N VAL A 142 4.11 -26.87 -1.14
CA VAL A 142 3.46 -26.33 0.06
C VAL A 142 1.96 -26.66 0.11
N GLU A 143 1.29 -26.83 -1.04
CA GLU A 143 -0.14 -27.13 -1.10
C GLU A 143 -0.48 -28.63 -0.97
N LEU A 144 0.42 -29.56 -1.32
CA LEU A 144 0.09 -31.00 -1.33
C LEU A 144 0.38 -31.74 -0.01
N TYR A 145 1.25 -31.22 0.87
CA TYR A 145 1.57 -31.87 2.15
C TYR A 145 1.65 -30.93 3.37
N GLY A 146 1.28 -29.65 3.23
CA GLY A 146 1.47 -28.62 4.26
C GLY A 146 0.17 -28.07 4.88
N GLY A 147 -0.72 -28.93 5.39
CA GLY A 147 -1.84 -28.48 6.22
C GLY A 147 -1.37 -28.07 7.62
N GLY A 148 -1.04 -26.79 7.82
CA GLY A 148 -0.74 -26.23 9.15
C GLY A 148 -0.61 -24.69 9.12
N PRO A 149 -1.29 -23.95 10.01
CA PRO A 149 -1.31 -22.48 9.96
C PRO A 149 -0.04 -21.91 10.59
N GLY A 150 0.71 -21.13 9.80
CA GLY A 150 1.80 -20.29 10.28
C GLY A 150 3.17 -20.70 9.72
N GLY A 151 3.56 -20.07 8.62
CA GLY A 151 4.89 -20.20 8.04
C GLY A 151 5.11 -19.20 6.92
N ALA A 152 5.44 -17.96 7.27
CA ALA A 152 6.00 -17.01 6.33
C ALA A 152 7.45 -17.42 6.01
N ALA A 153 7.76 -17.55 4.71
CA ALA A 153 9.02 -17.24 4.01
C ALA A 153 9.40 -18.32 2.97
N GLY A 154 9.33 -17.94 1.68
CA GLY A 154 9.82 -18.80 0.58
C GLY A 154 9.46 -18.38 -0.86
N GLY A 155 9.45 -17.09 -1.21
CA GLY A 155 9.69 -16.65 -2.60
C GLY A 155 8.52 -16.54 -3.60
N SER A 156 7.29 -16.21 -3.18
CA SER A 156 6.25 -15.73 -4.09
C SER A 156 5.80 -14.31 -3.70
N GLY A 157 5.56 -13.46 -4.69
CA GLY A 157 5.06 -12.10 -4.48
C GLY A 157 3.79 -12.09 -3.64
N GLN A 158 3.59 -11.03 -2.86
CA GLN A 158 2.38 -10.85 -2.07
C GLN A 158 1.26 -10.29 -2.94
N VAL A 159 0.12 -10.97 -3.01
CA VAL A 159 -1.06 -10.54 -3.76
C VAL A 159 -2.08 -9.89 -2.82
N VAL A 160 -2.48 -8.66 -3.13
CA VAL A 160 -3.52 -7.92 -2.39
C VAL A 160 -4.64 -7.54 -3.34
N ALA A 161 -5.83 -8.13 -3.14
CA ALA A 161 -7.03 -7.76 -3.87
C ALA A 161 -7.78 -6.64 -3.16
N VAL A 162 -8.10 -5.57 -3.87
CA VAL A 162 -8.80 -4.39 -3.35
C VAL A 162 -10.17 -4.31 -4.02
N THR A 163 -11.23 -4.28 -3.24
CA THR A 163 -12.61 -4.31 -3.74
C THR A 163 -13.53 -3.42 -2.93
N GLY A 164 -14.50 -2.81 -3.58
CA GLY A 164 -15.47 -1.91 -2.98
C GLY A 164 -16.78 -2.60 -2.61
N ALA A 165 -17.33 -2.28 -1.45
CA ALA A 165 -18.66 -2.72 -1.05
C ALA A 165 -19.78 -2.12 -1.93
N LYS A 166 -19.53 -0.95 -2.51
CA LYS A 166 -20.42 -0.25 -3.46
C LYS A 166 -19.61 0.67 -4.38
N GLY A 167 -20.21 1.13 -5.47
CA GLY A 167 -19.60 2.11 -6.36
C GLY A 167 -19.24 3.42 -5.64
N GLY A 168 -18.14 4.04 -6.07
CA GLY A 168 -17.70 5.34 -5.57
C GLY A 168 -17.15 5.36 -4.13
N VAL A 169 -16.80 4.21 -3.54
CA VAL A 169 -16.13 4.16 -2.22
C VAL A 169 -14.64 4.46 -2.30
N GLY A 170 -14.05 4.64 -3.49
CA GLY A 170 -12.64 4.93 -3.69
C GLY A 170 -11.72 3.71 -3.77
N THR A 171 -12.23 2.58 -4.28
CA THR A 171 -11.46 1.33 -4.47
C THR A 171 -10.19 1.55 -5.29
N THR A 172 -10.33 2.10 -6.50
CA THR A 172 -9.20 2.38 -7.42
C THR A 172 -8.18 3.32 -6.80
N LEU A 173 -8.63 4.40 -6.16
CA LEU A 173 -7.75 5.34 -5.46
C LEU A 173 -6.93 4.64 -4.37
N ALA A 174 -7.58 3.76 -3.59
CA ALA A 174 -6.87 2.99 -2.57
C ALA A 174 -5.89 1.98 -3.19
N ALA A 175 -6.29 1.27 -4.25
CA ALA A 175 -5.41 0.34 -4.95
C ALA A 175 -4.15 1.04 -5.49
N VAL A 176 -4.31 2.20 -6.14
CA VAL A 176 -3.20 3.04 -6.63
C VAL A 176 -2.30 3.47 -5.48
N GLN A 177 -2.83 4.01 -4.38
CA GLN A 177 -2.00 4.47 -3.26
C GLN A 177 -1.31 3.33 -2.51
N LEU A 178 -1.93 2.15 -2.39
CA LEU A 178 -1.30 0.97 -1.82
C LEU A 178 -0.13 0.48 -2.69
N ALA A 179 -0.29 0.49 -4.02
CA ALA A 179 0.79 0.15 -4.95
C ALA A 179 1.95 1.16 -4.88
N LEU A 180 1.64 2.45 -4.83
CA LEU A 180 2.65 3.51 -4.66
C LEU A 180 3.39 3.41 -3.32
N ALA A 181 2.69 3.08 -2.23
CA ALA A 181 3.31 2.88 -0.92
C ALA A 181 4.27 1.68 -0.91
N ALA A 182 3.86 0.55 -1.50
CA ALA A 182 4.70 -0.64 -1.64
C ALA A 182 5.96 -0.34 -2.49
N GLN A 183 5.78 0.34 -3.63
CA GLN A 183 6.90 0.74 -4.49
C GLN A 183 7.87 1.69 -3.79
N ALA A 184 7.35 2.68 -3.05
CA ALA A 184 8.17 3.62 -2.28
C ALA A 184 8.95 2.94 -1.14
N SER A 185 8.51 1.76 -0.68
CA SER A 185 9.22 0.93 0.29
C SER A 185 10.36 0.09 -0.30
N GLY A 186 10.58 0.19 -1.63
CA GLY A 186 11.63 -0.55 -2.34
C GLY A 186 11.22 -1.93 -2.84
N ARG A 187 9.94 -2.29 -2.72
CA ARG A 187 9.40 -3.56 -3.22
C ARG A 187 8.96 -3.40 -4.68
N SER A 188 9.39 -4.32 -5.55
CA SER A 188 8.94 -4.33 -6.93
C SER A 188 7.42 -4.55 -6.98
N THR A 189 6.68 -3.59 -7.55
CA THR A 189 5.22 -3.57 -7.44
C THR A 189 4.54 -3.49 -8.81
N VAL A 190 3.45 -4.22 -8.97
CA VAL A 190 2.53 -4.11 -10.11
C VAL A 190 1.10 -3.89 -9.63
N LEU A 191 0.37 -3.02 -10.34
CA LEU A 191 -1.07 -2.82 -10.20
C LEU A 191 -1.78 -3.46 -11.40
N LEU A 192 -2.57 -4.49 -11.12
CA LEU A 192 -3.46 -5.16 -12.07
C LEU A 192 -4.87 -4.58 -11.93
N ASP A 193 -5.39 -4.01 -13.00
CA ASP A 193 -6.75 -3.48 -13.05
C ASP A 193 -7.70 -4.54 -13.61
N LEU A 194 -8.55 -5.08 -12.73
CA LEU A 194 -9.65 -5.99 -13.05
C LEU A 194 -11.02 -5.34 -12.83
N ASP A 195 -11.12 -4.01 -12.75
CA ASP A 195 -12.42 -3.35 -12.89
C ASP A 195 -12.81 -3.28 -14.38
N LEU A 196 -13.04 -4.44 -14.98
CA LEU A 196 -13.04 -4.65 -16.43
C LEU A 196 -14.10 -3.85 -17.20
N GLN A 197 -15.14 -3.37 -16.52
CA GLN A 197 -16.22 -2.58 -17.12
C GLN A 197 -16.01 -1.06 -17.01
N SER A 198 -15.22 -0.61 -16.03
CA SER A 198 -15.09 0.80 -15.66
C SER A 198 -13.70 1.16 -15.11
N GLY A 199 -12.66 0.47 -15.59
CA GLY A 199 -11.30 0.60 -15.08
C GLY A 199 -10.72 1.99 -15.32
N ASP A 200 -10.56 2.76 -14.24
CA ASP A 200 -10.13 4.16 -14.28
C ASP A 200 -8.65 4.34 -13.91
N VAL A 201 -7.89 3.26 -13.67
CA VAL A 201 -6.47 3.35 -13.25
C VAL A 201 -5.65 4.20 -14.22
N ALA A 202 -5.88 4.04 -15.52
CA ALA A 202 -5.22 4.82 -16.56
C ALA A 202 -5.52 6.32 -16.42
N SER A 203 -6.78 6.68 -16.14
CA SER A 203 -7.22 8.07 -15.94
C SER A 203 -6.61 8.69 -14.68
N TYR A 204 -6.51 7.92 -13.59
CA TYR A 204 -5.94 8.38 -12.31
C TYR A 204 -4.43 8.65 -12.36
N LEU A 205 -3.73 8.11 -13.35
CA LEU A 205 -2.28 8.20 -13.52
C LEU A 205 -1.86 8.86 -14.86
N ASP A 206 -2.82 9.40 -15.62
CA ASP A 206 -2.62 10.02 -16.95
C ASP A 206 -1.84 9.13 -17.93
N VAL A 207 -2.20 7.84 -17.98
CA VAL A 207 -1.51 6.84 -18.81
C VAL A 207 -2.28 6.59 -20.10
N GLN A 208 -1.62 6.86 -21.24
CA GLN A 208 -2.11 6.49 -22.57
C GLN A 208 -1.39 5.24 -23.07
N PHE A 209 -1.88 4.06 -22.67
CA PHE A 209 -1.33 2.78 -23.10
C PHE A 209 -2.40 1.90 -23.74
N ARG A 210 -2.08 1.33 -24.91
CA ARG A 210 -3.07 0.61 -25.73
C ARG A 210 -3.26 -0.85 -25.33
N ARG A 211 -2.28 -1.45 -24.64
CA ARG A 211 -2.38 -2.85 -24.23
C ARG A 211 -3.07 -2.97 -22.89
N SER A 212 -3.81 -4.06 -22.72
CA SER A 212 -4.63 -4.34 -21.55
C SER A 212 -4.61 -5.82 -21.21
N VAL A 213 -5.21 -6.19 -20.08
CA VAL A 213 -5.44 -7.58 -19.69
C VAL A 213 -6.25 -8.36 -20.74
N ALA A 214 -7.08 -7.69 -21.56
CA ALA A 214 -7.83 -8.33 -22.64
C ALA A 214 -6.96 -8.86 -23.77
N ASP A 215 -5.77 -8.31 -23.98
CA ASP A 215 -4.85 -8.83 -25.01
C ASP A 215 -4.21 -10.16 -24.61
N LEU A 216 -4.34 -10.53 -23.33
CA LEU A 216 -3.92 -11.84 -22.82
C LEU A 216 -5.00 -12.91 -23.00
N ALA A 217 -6.26 -12.54 -23.24
CA ALA A 217 -7.38 -13.47 -23.26
C ALA A 217 -7.26 -14.52 -24.38
N ALA A 218 -6.75 -14.10 -25.54
CA ALA A 218 -6.54 -14.96 -26.70
C ALA A 218 -5.33 -15.91 -26.57
N ILE A 219 -4.51 -15.76 -25.52
CA ILE A 219 -3.27 -16.52 -25.33
C ILE A 219 -3.54 -17.74 -24.44
N SER A 220 -3.18 -18.93 -24.92
CA SER A 220 -3.41 -20.18 -24.20
C SER A 220 -2.46 -20.36 -23.02
N ASP A 221 -1.18 -20.00 -23.19
CA ASP A 221 -0.16 -20.06 -22.15
C ASP A 221 0.40 -18.66 -21.85
N ILE A 222 -0.17 -18.03 -20.82
CA ILE A 222 0.21 -16.69 -20.37
C ILE A 222 1.48 -16.83 -19.52
N SER A 223 2.63 -16.82 -20.20
CA SER A 223 3.94 -16.84 -19.53
C SER A 223 4.30 -15.48 -18.94
N PRO A 224 5.23 -15.41 -17.95
CA PRO A 224 5.72 -14.14 -17.41
C PRO A 224 6.28 -13.17 -18.46
N ARG A 225 6.83 -13.68 -19.58
CA ARG A 225 7.30 -12.85 -20.70
C ARG A 225 6.14 -12.20 -21.44
N VAL A 226 5.08 -12.95 -21.69
CA VAL A 226 3.87 -12.45 -22.37
C VAL A 226 3.19 -11.37 -21.53
N VAL A 227 3.07 -11.59 -20.20
CA VAL A 227 2.51 -10.57 -19.31
C VAL A 227 3.36 -9.32 -19.28
N GLN A 228 4.69 -9.44 -19.29
CA GLN A 228 5.59 -8.29 -19.31
C GLN A 228 5.38 -7.38 -20.53
N ASP A 229 5.04 -7.96 -21.67
CA ASP A 229 4.76 -7.21 -22.90
C ASP A 229 3.44 -6.42 -22.82
N ALA A 230 2.53 -6.78 -21.91
CA ALA A 230 1.28 -6.09 -21.65
C ALA A 230 1.35 -5.14 -20.43
N VAL A 231 2.45 -5.16 -19.67
CA VAL A 231 2.64 -4.28 -18.51
C VAL A 231 3.30 -2.97 -18.96
N TYR A 232 2.67 -1.85 -18.62
CA TYR A 232 3.23 -0.52 -18.77
C TYR A 232 4.10 -0.15 -17.56
N ALA A 233 5.34 0.28 -17.80
CA ALA A 233 6.21 0.79 -16.73
C ALA A 233 5.90 2.27 -16.49
N HIS A 234 5.24 2.59 -15.38
CA HIS A 234 4.91 3.96 -15.01
C HIS A 234 6.12 4.71 -14.41
N GLU A 235 6.14 6.04 -14.51
CA GLU A 235 7.22 6.90 -14.00
C GLU A 235 7.46 6.76 -12.49
N SER A 236 6.44 6.36 -11.72
CA SER A 236 6.57 6.07 -10.28
C SER A 236 7.34 4.77 -9.98
N GLY A 237 7.64 3.97 -11.01
CA GLY A 237 8.26 2.65 -10.89
C GLY A 237 7.26 1.49 -10.73
N VAL A 238 5.97 1.78 -10.57
CA VAL A 238 4.90 0.75 -10.52
C VAL A 238 4.65 0.21 -11.94
N GLY A 239 4.60 -1.11 -12.10
CA GLY A 239 4.09 -1.73 -13.32
C GLY A 239 2.55 -1.64 -13.36
N LEU A 240 1.96 -1.31 -14.50
CA LEU A 240 0.50 -1.24 -14.67
C LEU A 240 0.05 -2.26 -15.72
N LEU A 241 -0.86 -3.15 -15.35
CA LEU A 241 -1.60 -3.98 -16.29
C LEU A 241 -3.06 -3.52 -16.28
N LEU A 242 -3.45 -2.76 -17.30
CA LEU A 242 -4.69 -2.00 -17.33
C LEU A 242 -5.89 -2.85 -17.77
N ALA A 243 -7.09 -2.44 -17.35
CA ALA A 243 -8.34 -2.91 -17.90
C ALA A 243 -8.48 -2.52 -19.39
N PRO A 244 -9.31 -3.21 -20.18
CA PRO A 244 -9.56 -2.79 -21.56
C PRO A 244 -10.24 -1.41 -21.60
N ALA A 245 -9.93 -0.62 -22.64
CA ALA A 245 -10.59 0.68 -22.85
C ALA A 245 -12.08 0.54 -23.17
N ASP A 246 -12.44 -0.54 -23.86
CA ASP A 246 -13.82 -0.88 -24.21
C ASP A 246 -14.34 -1.96 -23.24
N GLY A 247 -15.28 -1.59 -22.38
CA GLY A 247 -15.72 -2.43 -21.25
C GLY A 247 -16.35 -3.76 -21.65
N GLU A 248 -16.90 -3.89 -22.85
CA GLU A 248 -17.44 -5.16 -23.38
C GLU A 248 -16.37 -6.24 -23.55
N ARG A 249 -15.10 -5.83 -23.79
CA ARG A 249 -13.97 -6.77 -23.85
C ARG A 249 -13.64 -7.36 -22.48
N GLY A 250 -14.17 -6.80 -21.39
CA GLY A 250 -14.07 -7.37 -20.06
C GLY A 250 -14.66 -8.78 -19.95
N GLU A 251 -15.68 -9.10 -20.75
CA GLU A 251 -16.29 -10.45 -20.78
C GLU A 251 -15.35 -11.52 -21.36
N GLU A 252 -14.29 -11.13 -22.07
CA GLU A 252 -13.26 -12.05 -22.58
C GLU A 252 -12.36 -12.58 -21.45
N ILE A 253 -12.32 -11.91 -20.30
CA ILE A 253 -11.45 -12.28 -19.18
C ILE A 253 -12.09 -13.38 -18.34
N THR A 254 -11.71 -14.61 -18.66
CA THR A 254 -12.11 -15.80 -17.90
C THR A 254 -11.32 -15.95 -16.60
N ASP A 255 -11.80 -16.83 -15.71
CA ASP A 255 -11.10 -17.28 -14.50
C ASP A 255 -9.69 -17.81 -14.82
N ARG A 256 -9.53 -18.55 -15.94
CA ARG A 256 -8.24 -19.02 -16.42
C ARG A 256 -7.28 -17.86 -16.67
N VAL A 257 -7.72 -16.85 -17.42
CA VAL A 257 -6.90 -15.69 -17.80
C VAL A 257 -6.48 -14.92 -16.55
N ALA A 258 -7.42 -14.67 -15.62
CA ALA A 258 -7.12 -14.04 -14.35
C ALA A 258 -6.10 -14.84 -13.53
N ARG A 259 -6.30 -16.16 -13.40
CA ARG A 259 -5.40 -17.06 -12.64
C ARG A 259 -3.99 -17.07 -13.21
N GLN A 260 -3.85 -17.26 -14.51
CA GLN A 260 -2.53 -17.28 -15.15
C GLN A 260 -1.85 -15.91 -15.08
N THR A 261 -2.60 -14.82 -15.26
CA THR A 261 -2.08 -13.45 -15.15
C THR A 261 -1.58 -13.16 -13.73
N VAL A 262 -2.39 -13.42 -12.70
CA VAL A 262 -1.99 -13.21 -11.29
C VAL A 262 -0.78 -14.05 -10.94
N ASN A 263 -0.73 -15.32 -11.34
CA ASN A 263 0.44 -16.19 -11.09
C ASN A 263 1.71 -15.69 -11.78
N ALA A 264 1.60 -15.26 -13.04
CA ALA A 264 2.72 -14.72 -13.79
C ALA A 264 3.26 -13.42 -13.16
N LEU A 265 2.38 -12.54 -12.68
CA LEU A 265 2.75 -11.33 -11.94
C LEU A 265 3.37 -11.67 -10.58
N ARG A 266 2.78 -12.60 -9.84
CA ARG A 266 3.26 -13.06 -8.52
C ARG A 266 4.68 -13.62 -8.56
N GLY A 267 5.06 -14.25 -9.68
CA GLY A 267 6.41 -14.78 -9.87
C GLY A 267 7.48 -13.72 -10.20
N ARG A 268 7.09 -12.46 -10.46
CA ARG A 268 7.97 -11.40 -10.95
C ARG A 268 8.04 -10.16 -10.06
N TYR A 269 6.95 -9.85 -9.37
CA TYR A 269 6.85 -8.68 -8.51
C TYR A 269 6.74 -9.13 -7.05
N ASP A 270 7.38 -8.38 -6.14
CA ASP A 270 7.29 -8.61 -4.70
C ASP A 270 5.88 -8.30 -4.17
N VAL A 271 5.16 -7.40 -4.85
CA VAL A 271 3.77 -7.01 -4.55
C VAL A 271 2.94 -6.93 -5.83
N VAL A 272 1.80 -7.61 -5.82
CA VAL A 272 0.75 -7.51 -6.84
C VAL A 272 -0.49 -6.92 -6.17
N VAL A 273 -0.81 -5.66 -6.49
CA VAL A 273 -2.08 -5.06 -6.08
C VAL A 273 -3.09 -5.28 -7.19
N VAL A 274 -4.27 -5.80 -6.87
CA VAL A 274 -5.35 -6.02 -7.85
C VAL A 274 -6.51 -5.10 -7.53
N ASP A 275 -6.85 -4.18 -8.42
CA ASP A 275 -8.11 -3.44 -8.34
C ASP A 275 -9.23 -4.33 -8.89
N CYS A 276 -10.17 -4.72 -8.04
CA CYS A 276 -11.30 -5.57 -8.40
C CYS A 276 -12.61 -4.76 -8.56
N GLY A 277 -12.54 -3.43 -8.49
CA GLY A 277 -13.73 -2.59 -8.58
C GLY A 277 -14.78 -2.94 -7.53
N THR A 278 -16.06 -2.89 -7.91
CA THR A 278 -17.20 -3.21 -7.03
C THR A 278 -17.92 -4.50 -7.41
N TYR A 279 -17.84 -4.91 -8.67
CA TYR A 279 -18.61 -6.04 -9.18
C TYR A 279 -17.81 -7.35 -9.10
N VAL A 280 -18.49 -8.42 -8.67
CA VAL A 280 -17.90 -9.76 -8.64
C VAL A 280 -18.14 -10.43 -9.98
N THR A 281 -17.09 -10.58 -10.76
CA THR A 281 -17.00 -11.35 -12.00
C THR A 281 -16.19 -12.62 -11.75
N SER A 282 -16.12 -13.54 -12.71
CA SER A 282 -15.26 -14.73 -12.61
C SER A 282 -13.79 -14.35 -12.42
N ALA A 283 -13.32 -13.31 -13.12
CA ALA A 283 -11.97 -12.78 -13.02
C ALA A 283 -11.67 -12.18 -11.64
N THR A 284 -12.54 -11.29 -11.14
CA THR A 284 -12.32 -10.67 -9.82
C THR A 284 -12.50 -11.67 -8.68
N ALA A 285 -13.44 -12.61 -8.80
CA ALA A 285 -13.57 -13.73 -7.85
C ALA A 285 -12.29 -14.56 -7.78
N THR A 286 -11.69 -14.90 -8.92
CA THR A 286 -10.43 -15.64 -8.99
C THR A 286 -9.28 -14.85 -8.35
N ALA A 287 -9.17 -13.56 -8.61
CA ALA A 287 -8.15 -12.72 -8.00
C ALA A 287 -8.32 -12.61 -6.47
N ILE A 288 -9.56 -12.48 -5.98
CA ILE A 288 -9.87 -12.45 -4.54
C ILE A 288 -9.59 -13.80 -3.87
N GLU A 289 -9.89 -14.92 -4.54
CA GLU A 289 -9.54 -16.27 -4.07
C GLU A 289 -8.04 -16.40 -3.89
N MET A 290 -7.25 -16.01 -4.91
CA MET A 290 -5.79 -16.15 -4.93
C MET A 290 -5.02 -15.15 -4.05
N ALA A 291 -5.67 -14.08 -3.59
CA ALA A 291 -4.99 -13.03 -2.85
C ALA A 291 -4.47 -13.52 -1.49
N ASP A 292 -3.29 -13.06 -1.05
CA ASP A 292 -2.87 -13.29 0.33
C ASP A 292 -3.74 -12.45 1.29
N GLN A 293 -4.19 -11.28 0.84
CA GLN A 293 -5.14 -10.44 1.57
C GLN A 293 -6.20 -9.83 0.65
N ALA A 294 -7.46 -9.84 1.09
CA ALA A 294 -8.55 -9.12 0.44
C ALA A 294 -8.96 -7.91 1.28
N VAL A 295 -8.91 -6.73 0.68
CA VAL A 295 -9.27 -5.44 1.28
C VAL A 295 -10.64 -5.02 0.74
N LEU A 296 -11.65 -5.03 1.59
CA LEU A 296 -13.01 -4.59 1.28
C LEU A 296 -13.24 -3.16 1.79
N LEU A 297 -13.23 -2.20 0.86
CA LEU A 297 -13.50 -0.79 1.15
C LEU A 297 -14.98 -0.49 1.28
N LEU A 298 -15.33 0.35 2.24
CA LEU A 298 -16.69 0.86 2.41
C LEU A 298 -16.68 2.24 3.04
N THR A 299 -17.72 3.03 2.80
CA THR A 299 -17.94 4.31 3.48
C THR A 299 -18.69 4.09 4.80
N PRO A 300 -18.57 5.01 5.79
CA PRO A 300 -19.22 4.86 7.09
C PRO A 300 -20.72 5.24 7.03
N ASP A 301 -21.46 4.60 6.13
CA ASP A 301 -22.90 4.72 5.99
C ASP A 301 -23.58 3.34 5.99
N VAL A 302 -24.85 3.31 6.40
CA VAL A 302 -25.60 2.06 6.58
C VAL A 302 -25.73 1.27 5.27
N VAL A 303 -25.84 1.94 4.13
CA VAL A 303 -26.01 1.29 2.82
C VAL A 303 -24.73 0.55 2.44
N ALA A 304 -23.57 1.19 2.61
CA ALA A 304 -22.25 0.60 2.38
C ALA A 304 -21.98 -0.58 3.32
N VAL A 305 -22.31 -0.47 4.62
CA VAL A 305 -22.16 -1.58 5.57
C VAL A 305 -23.05 -2.77 5.19
N ARG A 306 -24.30 -2.53 4.80
CA ARG A 306 -25.19 -3.60 4.32
C ARG A 306 -24.67 -4.23 3.04
N ALA A 307 -24.10 -3.43 2.14
CA ALA A 307 -23.51 -3.91 0.90
C ALA A 307 -22.27 -4.78 1.19
N ALA A 308 -21.39 -4.36 2.10
CA ALA A 308 -20.25 -5.15 2.55
C ALA A 308 -20.69 -6.50 3.14
N LYS A 309 -21.73 -6.52 3.97
CA LYS A 309 -22.30 -7.78 4.49
C LYS A 309 -22.83 -8.70 3.39
N ARG A 310 -23.48 -8.15 2.37
CA ARG A 310 -23.94 -8.94 1.21
C ARG A 310 -22.77 -9.50 0.42
N MET A 311 -21.72 -8.70 0.21
CA MET A 311 -20.50 -9.10 -0.48
C MET A 311 -19.80 -10.27 0.24
N VAL A 312 -19.58 -10.14 1.55
CA VAL A 312 -18.96 -11.19 2.36
C VAL A 312 -19.78 -12.48 2.33
N ARG A 313 -21.12 -12.39 2.41
CA ARG A 313 -22.00 -13.56 2.28
C ARG A 313 -21.98 -14.18 0.88
N LEU A 314 -21.79 -13.37 -0.16
CA LEU A 314 -21.65 -13.85 -1.52
C LEU A 314 -20.36 -14.65 -1.66
N TRP A 315 -19.23 -14.11 -1.19
CA TRP A 315 -17.94 -14.81 -1.22
C TRP A 315 -17.95 -16.10 -0.41
N ASP A 316 -18.58 -16.10 0.77
CA ASP A 316 -18.74 -17.30 1.59
C ASP A 316 -19.57 -18.36 0.85
N ARG A 317 -20.73 -17.99 0.29
CA ARG A 317 -21.58 -18.92 -0.48
C ARG A 317 -20.91 -19.50 -1.72
N LEU A 318 -20.11 -18.69 -2.41
CA LEU A 318 -19.37 -19.11 -3.61
C LEU A 318 -18.02 -19.73 -3.29
N GLN A 319 -17.67 -19.89 -2.00
CA GLN A 319 -16.40 -20.43 -1.53
C GLN A 319 -15.18 -19.67 -2.10
N ILE A 320 -15.34 -18.37 -2.34
CA ILE A 320 -14.27 -17.50 -2.85
C ILE A 320 -13.33 -17.12 -1.72
N ARG A 321 -13.88 -16.67 -0.59
CA ARG A 321 -13.11 -16.22 0.57
C ARG A 321 -13.97 -16.16 1.82
N LYS A 322 -13.38 -16.50 2.97
CA LYS A 322 -14.06 -16.40 4.27
C LYS A 322 -14.04 -14.98 4.83
N ALA A 323 -15.02 -14.67 5.67
CA ALA A 323 -15.12 -13.36 6.32
C ALA A 323 -13.86 -13.03 7.16
N GLU A 324 -13.38 -13.99 7.95
CA GLU A 324 -12.19 -13.87 8.81
C GLU A 324 -10.87 -13.68 8.04
N GLU A 325 -10.85 -13.99 6.75
CA GLU A 325 -9.72 -13.80 5.83
C GLU A 325 -9.79 -12.46 5.07
N THR A 326 -10.84 -11.67 5.30
CA THR A 326 -11.09 -10.37 4.68
C THR A 326 -10.83 -9.23 5.65
N VAL A 327 -10.18 -8.17 5.18
CA VAL A 327 -9.95 -6.92 5.92
C VAL A 327 -10.91 -5.85 5.40
N THR A 328 -11.79 -5.32 6.27
CA THR A 328 -12.63 -4.17 5.94
C THR A 328 -11.95 -2.86 6.29
N VAL A 329 -12.07 -1.87 5.40
CA VAL A 329 -11.49 -0.53 5.56
C VAL A 329 -12.57 0.52 5.41
N LEU A 330 -12.70 1.38 6.43
CA LEU A 330 -13.57 2.54 6.35
C LEU A 330 -12.87 3.66 5.58
N ASN A 331 -13.38 3.97 4.40
CA ASN A 331 -12.99 5.15 3.63
C ASN A 331 -13.96 6.31 3.85
N ARG A 332 -13.48 7.55 3.72
CA ARG A 332 -14.26 8.77 3.99
C ARG A 332 -14.82 8.80 5.41
N GLY A 333 -14.01 8.36 6.37
CA GLY A 333 -14.27 8.45 7.80
C GLY A 333 -14.21 9.90 8.29
N ALA A 334 -15.16 10.30 9.13
CA ALA A 334 -15.11 11.57 9.85
C ALA A 334 -14.96 11.31 11.35
N ARG A 335 -14.29 12.24 12.06
CA ARG A 335 -14.29 12.22 13.53
C ARG A 335 -15.73 12.36 14.02
N GLY A 336 -16.19 11.40 14.82
CA GLY A 336 -17.58 11.35 15.30
C GLY A 336 -18.55 10.55 14.44
N SER A 337 -18.09 9.83 13.40
CA SER A 337 -18.98 8.90 12.69
C SER A 337 -19.53 7.83 13.64
N GLU A 338 -20.84 7.60 13.58
CA GLU A 338 -21.50 6.55 14.37
C GLU A 338 -21.04 5.14 13.94
N ILE A 339 -20.68 5.00 12.66
CA ILE A 339 -20.22 3.72 12.11
C ILE A 339 -18.72 3.62 12.29
N GLN A 340 -18.34 2.85 13.30
CA GLN A 340 -16.95 2.58 13.67
C GLN A 340 -16.45 1.25 13.07
N PRO A 341 -15.13 1.07 12.89
CA PRO A 341 -14.56 -0.17 12.35
C PRO A 341 -15.02 -1.43 13.11
N SER A 342 -15.15 -1.33 14.44
CA SER A 342 -15.61 -2.43 15.30
C SER A 342 -17.07 -2.83 15.06
N LEU A 343 -17.94 -1.89 14.68
CA LEU A 343 -19.32 -2.18 14.30
C LEU A 343 -19.36 -2.91 12.94
N VAL A 344 -18.55 -2.46 11.98
CA VAL A 344 -18.42 -3.11 10.67
C VAL A 344 -17.93 -4.55 10.82
N ALA A 345 -16.87 -4.77 11.60
CA ALA A 345 -16.35 -6.11 11.89
C ALA A 345 -17.45 -7.03 12.46
N ARG A 346 -18.23 -6.54 13.43
CA ARG A 346 -19.33 -7.30 14.05
C ARG A 346 -20.45 -7.64 13.07
N ILE A 347 -20.80 -6.72 12.17
CA ILE A 347 -21.89 -6.91 11.20
C ILE A 347 -21.50 -7.86 10.07
N THR A 348 -20.24 -7.76 9.62
CA THR A 348 -19.72 -8.49 8.46
C THR A 348 -19.03 -9.80 8.83
N GLY A 349 -18.56 -9.96 10.08
CA GLY A 349 -17.73 -11.08 10.51
C GLY A 349 -16.27 -10.98 10.06
N THR A 350 -15.85 -9.82 9.54
CA THR A 350 -14.50 -9.60 9.00
C THR A 350 -13.55 -9.01 10.04
N ARG A 351 -12.25 -9.04 9.72
CA ARG A 351 -11.27 -8.18 10.41
C ARG A 351 -11.47 -6.76 9.93
N ALA A 352 -11.47 -5.78 10.85
CA ALA A 352 -11.47 -4.37 10.46
C ALA A 352 -10.06 -3.78 10.62
N ALA A 353 -9.62 -3.02 9.63
CA ALA A 353 -8.40 -2.25 9.73
C ALA A 353 -8.53 -1.22 10.85
N ARG A 354 -7.43 -0.97 11.57
CA ARG A 354 -7.35 0.09 12.58
C ARG A 354 -7.33 1.45 11.91
N THR A 355 -6.77 1.51 10.70
CA THR A 355 -6.67 2.74 9.92
C THR A 355 -7.98 3.03 9.19
N SER A 356 -8.58 4.18 9.49
CA SER A 356 -9.70 4.75 8.72
C SER A 356 -9.20 5.89 7.85
N VAL A 357 -9.59 5.91 6.58
CA VAL A 357 -9.17 6.96 5.64
C VAL A 357 -10.11 8.16 5.78
N PRO A 358 -9.59 9.37 6.06
CA PRO A 358 -10.42 10.54 6.32
C PRO A 358 -11.10 11.09 5.06
N ASP A 359 -12.28 11.71 5.21
CA ASP A 359 -12.98 12.37 4.10
C ASP A 359 -12.46 13.79 3.85
N VAL A 360 -11.43 13.92 3.01
CA VAL A 360 -10.84 15.22 2.66
C VAL A 360 -10.81 15.41 1.13
N PRO A 361 -11.98 15.61 0.48
CA PRO A 361 -12.06 15.69 -0.97
C PRO A 361 -11.25 16.85 -1.57
N LYS A 362 -11.05 17.95 -0.82
CA LYS A 362 -10.23 19.08 -1.25
C LYS A 362 -8.76 18.72 -1.50
N GLU A 363 -8.21 17.75 -0.79
CA GLU A 363 -6.84 17.26 -1.02
C GLU A 363 -6.74 16.42 -2.29
N LEU A 364 -7.82 15.72 -2.64
CA LEU A 364 -7.84 14.78 -3.76
C LEU A 364 -8.24 15.43 -5.09
N GLN A 365 -9.15 16.40 -5.06
CA GLN A 365 -9.78 16.94 -6.27
C GLN A 365 -8.76 17.40 -7.32
N ALA A 366 -7.79 18.22 -6.93
CA ALA A 366 -6.81 18.76 -7.87
C ALA A 366 -5.92 17.68 -8.52
N VAL A 367 -5.53 16.64 -7.76
CA VAL A 367 -4.66 15.56 -8.29
C VAL A 367 -5.45 14.53 -9.08
N VAL A 368 -6.71 14.27 -8.73
CA VAL A 368 -7.60 13.38 -9.48
C VAL A 368 -7.98 14.01 -10.82
N ASP A 369 -8.40 15.28 -10.82
CA ASP A 369 -8.78 16.00 -12.04
C ASP A 369 -7.61 16.15 -13.02
N ALA A 370 -6.37 16.19 -12.49
CA ALA A 370 -5.14 16.24 -13.28
C ALA A 370 -4.59 14.86 -13.68
N GLY A 371 -5.22 13.75 -13.25
CA GLY A 371 -4.72 12.39 -13.49
C GLY A 371 -3.36 12.11 -12.85
N ARG A 372 -3.01 12.79 -11.76
CA ARG A 372 -1.68 12.69 -11.13
C ARG A 372 -1.77 12.25 -9.68
N LEU A 373 -2.44 11.13 -9.40
CA LEU A 373 -2.53 10.60 -8.03
C LEU A 373 -1.17 10.30 -7.39
N GLN A 374 -0.13 10.04 -8.19
CA GLN A 374 1.25 9.88 -7.72
C GLN A 374 1.79 11.14 -7.04
N ASP A 375 1.31 12.32 -7.45
CA ASP A 375 1.75 13.63 -6.96
C ASP A 375 1.03 14.09 -5.68
N LEU A 376 0.13 13.27 -5.12
CA LEU A 376 -0.57 13.61 -3.89
C LEU A 376 0.44 13.96 -2.78
N ASP A 377 0.27 15.12 -2.14
CA ASP A 377 1.22 15.69 -1.20
C ASP A 377 1.52 14.70 -0.04
N SER A 378 2.79 14.56 0.34
CA SER A 378 3.23 13.74 1.47
C SER A 378 2.56 14.08 2.83
N LYS A 379 2.09 15.32 2.98
CA LYS A 379 1.36 15.83 4.14
C LYS A 379 -0.15 15.57 4.07
N SER A 380 -0.66 15.09 2.93
CA SER A 380 -2.07 14.70 2.79
C SER A 380 -2.41 13.64 3.83
N VAL A 381 -3.45 13.90 4.61
CA VAL A 381 -3.92 12.96 5.62
C VAL A 381 -4.55 11.73 4.98
N VAL A 382 -5.10 11.86 3.76
CA VAL A 382 -5.59 10.73 2.96
C VAL A 382 -4.43 9.83 2.55
N LYS A 383 -3.35 10.41 2.01
CA LYS A 383 -2.14 9.65 1.63
C LYS A 383 -1.54 8.93 2.82
N GLN A 384 -1.33 9.64 3.93
CA GLN A 384 -0.78 9.07 5.16
C GLN A 384 -1.65 7.93 5.71
N ALA A 385 -2.98 8.05 5.66
CA ALA A 385 -3.88 6.98 6.06
C ALA A 385 -3.76 5.75 5.15
N LEU A 386 -3.74 5.92 3.82
CA LEU A 386 -3.60 4.81 2.88
C LEU A 386 -2.22 4.13 2.96
N TRP A 387 -1.16 4.90 3.18
CA TRP A 387 0.19 4.37 3.36
C TRP A 387 0.36 3.70 4.74
N GLY A 388 -0.31 4.23 5.76
CA GLY A 388 -0.42 3.58 7.08
C GLY A 388 -1.18 2.26 7.00
N LEU A 389 -2.27 2.22 6.21
CA LEU A 389 -2.97 0.99 5.88
C LEU A 389 -2.04 0.00 5.18
N ALA A 390 -1.25 0.44 4.19
CA ALA A 390 -0.26 -0.41 3.50
C ALA A 390 0.71 -1.07 4.49
N GLY A 391 1.20 -0.33 5.49
CA GLY A 391 1.99 -0.90 6.58
C GLY A 391 1.22 -1.89 7.45
N GLU A 392 -0.04 -1.60 7.77
CA GLU A 392 -0.91 -2.48 8.57
C GLU A 392 -1.18 -3.82 7.86
N ILE A 393 -1.30 -3.82 6.53
CA ILE A 393 -1.49 -5.03 5.72
C ILE A 393 -0.18 -5.69 5.27
N GLY A 394 0.97 -5.17 5.70
CA GLY A 394 2.29 -5.77 5.46
C GLY A 394 2.86 -5.50 4.06
N LEU A 395 2.37 -4.49 3.35
CA LEU A 395 2.91 -4.07 2.05
C LEU A 395 4.21 -3.26 2.17
N VAL A 396 4.41 -2.58 3.30
CA VAL A 396 5.58 -1.72 3.56
C VAL A 396 6.42 -2.36 4.67
N GLU A 397 7.71 -2.61 4.40
CA GLU A 397 8.64 -3.00 5.47
C GLU A 397 9.01 -1.78 6.31
N ALA A 398 9.03 -1.93 7.64
CA ALA A 398 9.67 -0.95 8.50
C ALA A 398 11.17 -0.92 8.19
N PRO A 399 11.84 0.25 8.13
CA PRO A 399 13.25 0.33 7.77
C PRO A 399 14.09 -0.57 8.68
N SER A 400 14.72 -1.58 8.09
CA SER A 400 15.65 -2.47 8.75
C SER A 400 16.90 -1.68 9.15
N VAL A 401 17.12 -1.55 10.47
CA VAL A 401 18.41 -1.05 10.97
C VAL A 401 19.44 -2.13 10.64
N PRO A 402 20.56 -1.83 9.96
CA PRO A 402 21.58 -2.83 9.66
C PRO A 402 22.07 -3.47 10.94
N GLY A 403 21.87 -4.79 11.06
CA GLY A 403 22.17 -5.56 12.26
C GLY A 403 23.67 -5.60 12.54
N GLY A 404 24.09 -4.94 13.62
CA GLY A 404 25.33 -5.27 14.31
C GLY A 404 25.16 -6.60 15.03
N GLY A 405 26.01 -7.57 14.70
CA GLY A 405 26.03 -8.88 15.33
C GLY A 405 26.19 -8.78 16.85
N ALA A 406 25.38 -9.53 17.58
CA ALA A 406 25.47 -9.64 19.02
C ALA A 406 25.81 -11.08 19.42
N THR A 407 27.09 -11.31 19.71
CA THR A 407 27.50 -12.32 20.69
C THR A 407 27.38 -11.70 22.08
N GLY A 408 26.71 -12.40 22.99
CA GLY A 408 26.44 -11.90 24.34
C GLY A 408 27.66 -11.93 25.25
N HIS A 409 27.74 -10.99 26.20
CA HIS A 409 28.25 -11.22 27.57
C HIS A 409 27.93 -10.05 28.53
N GLY A 410 27.37 -10.40 29.70
CA GLY A 410 27.82 -9.97 31.04
C GLY A 410 27.99 -8.49 31.44
N ARG A 411 26.95 -7.93 32.08
CA ARG A 411 26.93 -7.23 33.41
C ARG A 411 28.20 -6.48 33.91
N LYS A 412 28.12 -5.14 34.06
CA LYS A 412 28.23 -4.34 35.34
C LYS A 412 28.44 -2.83 35.04
N GLY A 413 27.95 -2.00 35.96
CA GLY A 413 27.74 -0.56 35.81
C GLY A 413 28.96 0.36 35.81
N GLY A 414 28.67 1.64 35.54
CA GLY A 414 29.60 2.77 35.65
C GLY A 414 28.89 4.09 35.35
N ARG A 415 28.90 5.00 36.32
CA ARG A 415 28.39 6.39 36.25
C ARG A 415 29.49 7.24 35.60
N GLY A 416 29.18 8.01 34.54
CA GLY A 416 30.18 8.87 33.89
C GLY A 416 29.66 9.66 32.68
N THR A 417 29.46 10.95 32.91
CA THR A 417 29.27 12.13 32.04
C THR A 417 29.59 12.07 30.53
N ARG A 418 28.61 12.57 29.74
CA ARG A 418 28.67 13.32 28.46
C ARG A 418 29.88 13.14 27.52
N ARG A 419 29.59 12.65 26.30
CA ARG A 419 29.91 13.35 25.05
C ARG A 419 28.94 12.92 23.93
N LEU A 420 28.48 13.90 23.16
CA LEU A 420 27.50 13.78 22.09
C LEU A 420 27.97 12.82 20.98
N GLY A 421 27.07 11.94 20.55
CA GLY A 421 27.16 11.13 19.34
C GLY A 421 25.76 10.95 18.77
N LYS A 422 25.52 11.65 17.66
CA LYS A 422 24.30 11.84 16.86
C LYS A 422 23.54 10.53 16.57
N SER A 423 22.24 10.48 16.86
CA SER A 423 21.31 9.43 16.40
C SER A 423 19.88 9.98 16.31
N ASP A 424 19.33 9.99 15.10
CA ASP A 424 18.08 10.66 14.64
C ASP A 424 16.75 10.10 15.21
N ARG A 425 16.76 9.43 16.37
CA ARG A 425 15.52 9.00 17.05
C ARG A 425 14.97 10.00 18.07
N GLY A 426 15.70 11.08 18.35
CA GLY A 426 15.30 12.12 19.32
C GLY A 426 14.68 13.38 18.72
N ALA A 427 14.67 13.55 17.40
CA ALA A 427 14.23 14.80 16.77
C ALA A 427 12.72 15.05 16.95
N VAL A 428 11.89 14.00 16.79
CA VAL A 428 10.43 14.16 16.82
C VAL A 428 9.91 14.52 18.22
N THR A 429 10.52 14.01 19.30
CA THR A 429 10.08 14.33 20.67
C THR A 429 10.48 15.73 21.13
N LEU A 430 11.59 16.27 20.62
CA LEU A 430 12.04 17.64 20.90
C LEU A 430 11.25 18.69 20.11
N GLU A 431 10.86 18.38 18.86
CA GLU A 431 10.02 19.28 18.06
C GLU A 431 8.61 19.43 18.64
N PHE A 432 8.00 18.36 19.17
CA PHE A 432 6.70 18.44 19.83
C PHE A 432 6.73 19.25 21.14
N ALA A 433 7.81 19.16 21.92
CA ALA A 433 7.95 19.92 23.16
C ALA A 433 8.15 21.44 22.94
N GLY A 434 8.75 21.83 21.81
CA GLY A 434 8.91 23.24 21.44
C GLY A 434 7.72 23.82 20.68
N MET A 435 7.11 23.04 19.79
CA MET A 435 5.99 23.52 18.95
C MET A 435 4.69 23.64 19.73
N PHE A 436 4.42 22.74 20.69
CA PHE A 436 3.19 22.78 21.48
C PHE A 436 3.00 24.10 22.26
N PRO A 437 3.98 24.60 23.05
CA PRO A 437 3.84 25.90 23.72
C PRO A 437 3.80 27.07 22.73
N LEU A 438 4.49 26.97 21.59
CA LEU A 438 4.42 27.98 20.52
C LEU A 438 3.00 28.08 19.93
N VAL A 439 2.40 26.94 19.61
CA VAL A 439 1.03 26.86 19.07
C VAL A 439 0.02 27.37 20.08
N LEU A 440 0.15 27.00 21.35
CA LEU A 440 -0.72 27.55 22.41
C LEU A 440 -0.55 29.07 22.58
N THR A 441 0.68 29.58 22.41
CA THR A 441 0.94 31.04 22.45
C THR A 441 0.28 31.74 21.26
N VAL A 442 0.38 31.19 20.05
CA VAL A 442 -0.26 31.74 18.85
C VAL A 442 -1.79 31.72 18.98
N ILE A 443 -2.36 30.61 19.45
CA ILE A 443 -3.81 30.51 19.70
C ILE A 443 -4.24 31.53 20.76
N GLY A 444 -3.47 31.68 21.84
CA GLY A 444 -3.71 32.68 22.87
C GLY A 444 -3.69 34.11 22.30
N LEU A 445 -2.73 34.45 21.46
CA LEU A 445 -2.64 35.76 20.80
C LEU A 445 -3.83 36.02 19.87
N LEU A 446 -4.21 35.04 19.04
CA LEU A 446 -5.37 35.16 18.16
C LEU A 446 -6.66 35.35 18.95
N TRP A 447 -6.83 34.61 20.04
CA TRP A 447 -7.97 34.77 20.94
C TRP A 447 -8.00 36.15 21.60
N GLN A 448 -6.84 36.69 22.01
CA GLN A 448 -6.76 38.04 22.55
C GLN A 448 -7.08 39.12 21.53
N CYS A 449 -6.66 38.96 20.26
CA CYS A 449 -7.07 39.86 19.19
C CYS A 449 -8.59 39.84 18.97
N ALA A 450 -9.20 38.65 19.01
CA ALA A 450 -10.66 38.51 18.91
C ALA A 450 -11.38 39.19 20.09
N LEU A 451 -10.91 38.99 21.32
CA LEU A 451 -11.47 39.63 22.52
C LEU A 451 -11.31 41.16 22.50
N TYR A 452 -10.18 41.67 22.02
CA TYR A 452 -9.97 43.11 21.85
C TYR A 452 -10.97 43.70 20.84
N GLY A 453 -11.13 43.06 19.68
CA GLY A 453 -12.09 43.48 18.66
C GLY A 453 -13.55 43.44 19.15
N TYR A 454 -13.92 42.38 19.88
CA TYR A 454 -15.24 42.25 20.48
C TYR A 454 -15.49 43.33 21.54
N THR A 455 -14.49 43.61 22.40
CA THR A 455 -14.58 44.67 23.43
C THR A 455 -14.69 46.05 22.80
N TYR A 456 -13.98 46.31 21.69
CA TYR A 456 -14.12 47.55 20.93
C TYR A 456 -15.52 47.72 20.35
N SER A 457 -16.09 46.66 19.77
CA SER A 457 -17.46 46.70 19.25
C SER A 457 -18.49 46.95 20.36
N LEU A 458 -18.32 46.32 21.53
CA LEU A 458 -19.18 46.52 22.70
C LEU A 458 -19.08 47.97 23.24
N ALA A 459 -17.85 48.48 23.39
CA ALA A 459 -17.63 49.85 23.86
C ALA A 459 -18.22 50.89 22.89
N GLY A 460 -18.10 50.66 21.58
CA GLY A 460 -18.71 51.52 20.56
C GLY A 460 -20.24 51.56 20.64
N ASN A 461 -20.88 50.38 20.75
CA ASN A 461 -22.34 50.32 20.88
C ASN A 461 -22.84 50.95 22.19
N ALA A 462 -22.11 50.73 23.29
CA ALA A 462 -22.40 51.36 24.57
C ALA A 462 -22.24 52.90 24.53
N ALA A 463 -21.24 53.41 23.81
CA ALA A 463 -21.03 54.84 23.63
C ALA A 463 -22.16 55.47 22.79
N ASP A 464 -22.59 54.81 21.72
CA ASP A 464 -23.69 55.28 20.86
C ASP A 464 -25.01 55.38 21.65
N GLU A 465 -25.31 54.36 22.45
CA GLU A 465 -26.50 54.33 23.29
C GLU A 465 -26.44 55.39 24.41
N ALA A 466 -25.29 55.53 25.06
CA ALA A 466 -25.07 56.54 26.09
C ALA A 466 -25.21 57.97 25.54
N ALA A 467 -24.69 58.24 24.33
CA ALA A 467 -24.81 59.54 23.68
C ALA A 467 -26.28 59.86 23.38
N ARG A 468 -27.05 58.92 22.80
CA ARG A 468 -28.47 59.11 22.50
C ARG A 468 -29.31 59.35 23.76
N ALA A 469 -29.12 58.53 24.79
CA ALA A 469 -29.86 58.66 26.03
C ALA A 469 -29.58 59.99 26.74
N ALA A 470 -28.33 60.44 26.72
CA ALA A 470 -27.93 61.72 27.29
C ALA A 470 -28.51 62.91 26.52
N THR A 471 -28.50 62.90 25.18
CA THR A 471 -29.16 63.92 24.35
C THR A 471 -30.66 63.98 24.63
N ALA A 472 -31.33 62.83 24.71
CA ALA A 472 -32.76 62.77 25.00
C ALA A 472 -33.12 63.29 26.40
N ALA A 473 -32.28 63.00 27.41
CA ALA A 473 -32.47 63.51 28.76
C ALA A 473 -32.21 65.02 28.85
N ALA A 474 -31.19 65.53 28.16
CA ALA A 474 -30.87 66.96 28.09
C ALA A 474 -32.03 67.77 27.49
N ALA A 475 -32.69 67.26 26.43
CA ALA A 475 -33.83 67.91 25.79
C ALA A 475 -35.05 68.13 26.72
N VAL A 476 -35.20 67.33 27.78
CA VAL A 476 -36.33 67.40 28.73
C VAL A 476 -35.91 67.99 30.09
N GLN A 477 -34.73 68.64 30.17
CA GLN A 477 -34.13 69.14 31.41
C GLN A 477 -34.00 68.07 32.52
N GLY A 478 -33.70 66.83 32.12
CA GLY A 478 -33.47 65.69 33.00
C GLY A 478 -32.01 65.53 33.45
N ASP A 479 -31.74 64.50 34.26
CA ASP A 479 -30.38 64.09 34.65
C ASP A 479 -29.70 63.35 33.49
N ASP A 480 -29.04 64.13 32.62
CA ASP A 480 -28.30 63.67 31.44
C ASP A 480 -27.11 62.77 31.81
N ALA A 481 -26.39 63.09 32.89
CA ALA A 481 -25.29 62.28 33.39
C ALA A 481 -25.76 60.91 33.92
N GLY A 482 -26.88 60.87 34.63
CA GLY A 482 -27.51 59.63 35.10
C GLY A 482 -28.02 58.76 33.94
N ALA A 483 -28.69 59.37 32.96
CA ALA A 483 -29.19 58.68 31.77
C ALA A 483 -28.04 58.10 30.92
N CYS A 484 -26.97 58.86 30.73
CA CYS A 484 -25.74 58.43 30.07
C CYS A 484 -25.15 57.16 30.71
N ALA A 485 -24.95 57.19 32.03
CA ALA A 485 -24.31 56.10 32.76
C ALA A 485 -25.18 54.83 32.83
N ALA A 486 -26.50 54.98 32.89
CA ALA A 486 -27.44 53.86 32.91
C ALA A 486 -27.50 53.16 31.55
N ALA A 487 -27.75 53.92 30.47
CA ALA A 487 -27.89 53.39 29.12
C ALA A 487 -26.60 52.71 28.62
N GLY A 488 -25.44 53.33 28.88
CA GLY A 488 -24.16 52.76 28.49
C GLY A 488 -23.79 51.46 29.21
N LYS A 489 -24.43 51.14 30.35
CA LYS A 489 -24.19 49.89 31.11
C LYS A 489 -25.23 48.80 30.85
N GLU A 490 -26.40 49.15 30.35
CA GLU A 490 -27.56 48.26 30.26
C GLU A 490 -27.28 46.97 29.46
N HIS A 491 -26.53 47.08 28.38
CA HIS A 491 -26.25 45.96 27.46
C HIS A 491 -24.83 45.41 27.57
N LEU A 492 -24.06 45.80 28.60
CA LEU A 492 -22.73 45.25 28.81
C LEU A 492 -22.81 43.87 29.51
N PRO A 493 -22.20 42.82 28.93
CA PRO A 493 -22.13 41.51 29.59
C PRO A 493 -21.34 41.58 30.90
N GLY A 494 -21.58 40.61 31.81
CA GLY A 494 -21.04 40.62 33.18
C GLY A 494 -19.52 40.87 33.31
N ALA A 495 -18.71 40.37 32.38
CA ALA A 495 -17.26 40.56 32.40
C ALA A 495 -16.78 41.97 32.01
N TRP A 496 -17.68 42.84 31.53
CA TRP A 496 -17.40 44.21 31.08
C TRP A 496 -18.16 45.28 31.89
N GLN A 497 -18.88 44.89 32.95
CA GLN A 497 -19.69 45.83 33.76
C GLN A 497 -18.86 46.87 34.54
N GLY A 498 -17.54 46.69 34.66
CA GLY A 498 -16.61 47.67 35.22
C GLY A 498 -16.33 48.89 34.34
N ALA A 499 -17.03 49.04 33.20
CA ALA A 499 -16.84 50.15 32.26
C ALA A 499 -16.98 51.54 32.92
N ALA A 500 -16.03 52.42 32.61
CA ALA A 500 -16.09 53.84 32.94
C ALA A 500 -16.74 54.59 31.76
N ILE A 501 -17.82 55.31 32.04
CA ILE A 501 -18.65 56.00 31.05
C ILE A 501 -18.73 57.48 31.42
N SER A 502 -18.48 58.36 30.47
CA SER A 502 -18.58 59.81 30.66
C SER A 502 -19.22 60.46 29.44
N CYS A 503 -20.22 61.29 29.65
CA CYS A 503 -20.82 62.12 28.62
C CYS A 503 -20.46 63.59 28.85
N VAL A 504 -20.13 64.30 27.77
CA VAL A 504 -19.81 65.73 27.79
C VAL A 504 -20.45 66.38 26.57
N THR A 505 -21.06 67.56 26.76
CA THR A 505 -21.62 68.35 25.66
C THR A 505 -20.51 69.20 25.06
N GLU A 506 -20.25 69.04 23.77
CA GLU A 506 -19.26 69.82 23.03
C GLU A 506 -19.93 70.48 21.81
N GLY A 507 -20.28 71.76 21.95
CA GLY A 507 -21.11 72.46 20.97
C GLY A 507 -22.52 71.90 20.92
N ASP A 508 -23.01 71.61 19.72
CA ASP A 508 -24.35 71.02 19.48
C ASP A 508 -24.33 69.48 19.47
N VAL A 509 -23.27 68.84 19.97
CA VAL A 509 -23.11 67.39 19.99
C VAL A 509 -22.86 66.89 21.40
N MET A 510 -23.71 65.98 21.85
CA MET A 510 -23.50 65.20 23.07
C MET A 510 -22.54 64.06 22.75
N LYS A 511 -21.35 64.07 23.36
CA LYS A 511 -20.34 63.03 23.17
C LYS A 511 -20.28 62.09 24.37
N ALA A 512 -20.35 60.80 24.13
CA ALA A 512 -20.13 59.76 25.13
C ALA A 512 -18.80 59.06 24.89
N THR A 513 -17.98 58.95 25.93
CA THR A 513 -16.77 58.14 25.96
C THR A 513 -16.99 56.94 26.87
N VAL A 514 -16.75 55.73 26.35
CA VAL A 514 -16.80 54.48 27.11
C VAL A 514 -15.41 53.86 27.13
N LYS A 515 -14.90 53.60 28.33
CA LYS A 515 -13.64 52.88 28.56
C LYS A 515 -13.92 51.56 29.26
N VAL A 516 -13.50 50.46 28.64
CA VAL A 516 -13.73 49.11 29.18
C VAL A 516 -12.46 48.28 29.14
N ASP A 517 -12.23 47.50 30.19
CA ASP A 517 -11.11 46.58 30.25
C ASP A 517 -11.40 45.31 29.45
N VAL A 518 -10.38 44.80 28.75
CA VAL A 518 -10.46 43.56 27.97
C VAL A 518 -10.17 42.38 28.91
N PRO A 519 -11.13 41.48 29.16
CA PRO A 519 -10.91 40.33 30.03
C PRO A 519 -9.91 39.36 29.38
N LEU A 520 -9.06 38.73 30.20
CA LEU A 520 -8.00 37.83 29.71
C LEU A 520 -8.40 36.36 29.85
N PHE A 521 -7.84 35.53 28.96
CA PHE A 521 -8.04 34.08 28.92
C PHE A 521 -7.33 33.30 30.05
N PHE A 522 -6.30 33.89 30.69
CA PHE A 522 -5.53 33.23 31.75
C PHE A 522 -5.85 33.83 33.13
N PRO A 523 -6.34 33.03 34.10
CA PRO A 523 -6.62 33.51 35.44
C PRO A 523 -5.31 33.89 36.16
N GLY A 524 -5.23 35.14 36.66
CA GLY A 524 -4.15 35.61 37.54
C GLY A 524 -3.11 36.57 36.94
N ILE A 525 -3.28 37.01 35.68
CA ILE A 525 -2.44 38.06 35.06
C ILE A 525 -3.36 39.23 34.70
N GLU A 526 -3.16 40.42 35.26
CA GLU A 526 -3.82 41.65 34.83
C GLU A 526 -2.86 42.44 33.94
N THR A 527 -3.11 42.52 32.62
CA THR A 527 -2.24 43.26 31.69
C THR A 527 -2.61 44.74 31.57
N GLY A 528 -3.73 45.18 32.16
CA GLY A 528 -4.20 46.56 32.13
C GLY A 528 -4.65 47.04 30.74
N TRP A 529 -5.07 46.13 29.85
CA TRP A 529 -5.51 46.48 28.50
C TRP A 529 -6.94 46.99 28.52
N SER A 530 -7.11 48.29 28.24
CA SER A 530 -8.41 48.94 28.14
C SER A 530 -8.67 49.44 26.74
N VAL A 531 -9.90 49.28 26.26
CA VAL A 531 -10.39 49.89 25.02
C VAL A 531 -11.16 51.16 25.35
N ARG A 532 -10.94 52.21 24.58
CA ARG A 532 -11.72 53.46 24.62
C ARG A 532 -12.46 53.62 23.29
N ALA A 533 -13.76 53.81 23.36
CA ALA A 533 -14.61 54.16 22.22
C ALA A 533 -15.35 55.47 22.51
N GLU A 534 -15.66 56.22 21.47
CA GLU A 534 -16.35 57.51 21.54
C GLU A 534 -17.43 57.57 20.46
N ALA A 535 -18.60 58.08 20.83
CA ALA A 535 -19.73 58.32 19.92
C ALA A 535 -20.38 59.66 20.24
N GLY A 536 -21.06 60.25 19.26
CA GLY A 536 -21.71 61.56 19.41
C GLY A 536 -23.10 61.57 18.80
N ALA A 537 -24.03 62.26 19.46
CA ALA A 537 -25.40 62.50 18.97
C ALA A 537 -25.66 64.01 18.96
N ALA A 538 -26.15 64.54 17.83
CA ALA A 538 -26.46 65.95 17.67
C ALA A 538 -27.72 66.33 18.46
N ASP A 539 -27.72 67.51 19.06
CA ASP A 539 -28.87 68.10 19.74
C ASP A 539 -29.72 68.87 18.72
N GLU A 540 -30.84 68.28 18.31
CA GLU A 540 -31.74 68.86 17.29
C GLU A 540 -32.63 69.99 17.86
N THR A 541 -32.46 70.41 19.11
CA THR A 541 -33.35 71.41 19.74
C THR A 541 -33.04 72.88 19.38
N GLN A 542 -32.01 73.18 18.58
CA GLN A 542 -31.65 74.56 18.19
C GLN A 542 -31.96 74.98 16.74
N ASP A 543 -32.56 74.14 15.90
CA ASP A 543 -33.02 74.56 14.56
C ASP A 543 -34.54 74.80 14.53
N SER A 544 -34.96 76.01 14.96
CA SER A 544 -36.19 76.66 14.47
C SER A 544 -36.18 78.16 14.80
N PRO A 545 -36.40 79.03 13.80
CA PRO A 545 -37.38 80.10 13.93
C PRO A 545 -38.77 79.63 13.50
#